data_AF-X1U8V0-F1
#
_entry.id   AF-X1U8V0-F1
#
_cell.length_a   1.000
_cell.length_b   1.000
_cell.length_c   1.000
_cell.angle_alpha   90.00
_cell.angle_beta   90.00
_cell.angle_gamma   90.00
#
_symmetry.space_group_name_H-M   'P 1'
#
loop_
_entity.id
_entity.type
_entity.pdbx_description
1 polymer ?
#
loop_
_entity_poly.entity_id
_entity_poly.type
_entity_poly.pdbx_seq_one_letter_code
_entity_poly.pdbx_strand_id
1 'polypeptide(L)' 'MVHSQREDENIHIKNGNYTRIHNRILEELMKIHLSGYEIKVILAIWRKTYGWRKKEDFITFKQFQKMTNLPKSEISRTLT' A
#
# COMPACT_ATOMS: atom_id res chain seq x y z
N MET A 1 -1.06 36.21 -2.79
CA MET A 1 -1.77 35.02 -2.28
C MET A 1 -0.92 33.80 -2.61
N VAL A 2 0.14 33.47 -1.87
CA VAL A 2 0.20 32.93 -0.49
C VAL A 2 -0.25 31.46 -0.43
N HIS A 3 0.77 30.59 -0.28
CA HIS A 3 0.80 29.18 0.17
C HIS A 3 0.48 28.13 -0.91
N SER A 4 1.32 27.15 -1.21
CA SER A 4 2.43 26.55 -0.46
C SER A 4 3.38 25.91 -1.48
N GLN A 5 4.66 26.29 -1.39
CA GLN A 5 5.75 25.40 -1.76
C GLN A 5 5.46 24.08 -1.03
N ARG A 6 5.01 23.04 -1.74
CA ARG A 6 5.17 21.69 -1.21
C ARG A 6 6.64 21.43 -1.39
N GLU A 7 7.39 21.60 -0.32
CA GLU A 7 8.59 20.79 -0.14
C GLU A 7 8.12 19.37 -0.35
N ASP A 8 8.31 18.85 -1.56
CA ASP A 8 8.34 17.41 -1.79
C ASP A 8 9.51 16.94 -0.95
N GLU A 9 9.23 16.71 0.34
CA GLU A 9 10.13 16.15 1.34
C GLU A 9 10.88 15.06 0.62
N ASN A 10 12.14 15.34 0.33
CA ASN A 10 13.00 14.52 -0.47
C ASN A 10 12.82 13.07 0.02
N ILE A 11 12.12 12.23 -0.77
CA ILE A 11 11.80 10.84 -0.43
C ILE A 11 13.09 10.03 -0.61
N HIS A 12 14.11 10.42 0.15
CA HIS A 12 15.38 9.74 0.23
C HIS A 12 15.23 8.63 1.24
N ILE A 13 15.71 7.44 0.86
CA ILE A 13 15.80 6.25 1.71
C ILE A 13 16.50 6.58 3.06
N LYS A 14 17.35 7.61 3.09
CA LYS A 14 18.07 8.07 4.28
C LYS A 14 17.20 8.80 5.31
N ASN A 15 16.15 9.51 4.88
CA ASN A 15 15.35 10.38 5.76
C ASN A 15 13.87 9.95 5.87
N GLY A 16 13.40 9.08 4.98
CA GLY A 16 12.01 8.61 4.94
C GLY A 16 11.80 7.19 5.45
N ASN A 17 10.56 6.88 5.84
CA ASN A 17 10.13 5.51 6.14
C ASN A 17 9.81 4.75 4.85
N TYR A 18 10.42 3.58 4.63
CA TYR A 18 10.16 2.72 3.48
C TYR A 18 9.76 1.30 3.90
N THR A 19 9.02 0.63 3.03
CA THR A 19 8.64 -0.77 3.20
C THR A 19 9.58 -1.64 2.37
N ARG A 20 10.37 -2.51 3.02
CA ARG A 20 11.19 -3.50 2.34
C ARG A 20 10.33 -4.69 1.93
N ILE A 21 10.41 -5.07 0.66
CA ILE A 21 9.73 -6.25 0.11
C ILE A 21 10.81 -7.16 -0.47
N HIS A 22 10.64 -8.47 -0.33
CA HIS A 22 11.56 -9.44 -0.89
C HIS A 22 11.45 -9.44 -2.42
N ASN A 23 12.58 -9.36 -3.13
CA ASN A 23 12.61 -9.21 -4.60
C ASN A 23 11.80 -10.30 -5.32
N ARG A 24 11.90 -11.55 -4.87
CA ARG A 24 11.11 -12.66 -5.42
C ARG A 24 9.59 -12.38 -5.43
N ILE A 25 9.06 -11.72 -4.41
CA ILE A 25 7.63 -11.38 -4.36
C ILE A 25 7.29 -10.35 -5.44
N LEU A 26 8.16 -9.36 -5.64
CA LEU A 26 7.99 -8.36 -6.70
C LEU A 26 8.11 -8.99 -8.09
N GLU A 27 9.08 -9.88 -8.30
CA GLU A 27 9.28 -10.60 -9.56
C GLU A 27 8.09 -11.47 -9.92
N GLU A 28 7.48 -12.18 -8.96
CA GLU A 28 6.26 -12.92 -9.20
C GLU A 28 5.06 -12.00 -9.44
N LEU A 29 4.95 -10.88 -8.70
CA LEU A 29 3.88 -9.91 -8.90
C LEU A 29 3.90 -9.31 -10.31
N MET A 30 5.08 -9.07 -10.88
CA MET A 30 5.24 -8.55 -12.25
C MET A 30 4.72 -9.50 -13.34
N LYS A 31 4.62 -10.81 -13.05
CA LYS A 31 4.11 -11.81 -14.01
C LYS A 31 2.58 -11.92 -13.99
N ILE A 32 1.92 -11.33 -12.99
CA ILE A 32 0.48 -11.48 -12.77
C ILE A 32 -0.23 -10.23 -13.30
N HIS A 33 -1.34 -10.44 -14.03
CA HIS A 33 -2.22 -9.34 -14.41
C HIS A 33 -3.15 -9.01 -13.24
N LEU A 34 -2.89 -7.90 -12.55
CA LEU A 34 -3.70 -7.41 -11.45
C LEU A 34 -4.43 -6.13 -11.88
N SER A 35 -5.70 -6.05 -11.54
CA SER A 35 -6.48 -4.81 -11.64
C SER A 35 -5.90 -3.74 -10.72
N GLY A 36 -6.19 -2.47 -11.05
CA GLY A 36 -5.78 -1.34 -10.21
C GLY A 36 -6.33 -1.40 -8.78
N TYR A 37 -7.45 -2.11 -8.56
CA TYR A 37 -8.01 -2.31 -7.22
C TYR A 37 -7.23 -3.35 -6.42
N GLU A 38 -6.91 -4.49 -7.03
CA GLU A 38 -6.09 -5.55 -6.41
C GLU A 38 -4.72 -5.03 -6.01
N ILE A 39 -4.06 -4.26 -6.88
CA ILE A 39 -2.76 -3.64 -6.58
C ILE A 39 -2.87 -2.74 -5.33
N LYS A 40 -3.90 -1.90 -5.25
CA LYS A 40 -4.10 -1.02 -4.07
C LYS A 40 -4.28 -1.81 -2.79
N VAL A 41 -5.07 -2.89 -2.83
CA VAL A 41 -5.32 -3.75 -1.67
C VAL A 41 -4.02 -4.47 -1.25
N ILE A 42 -3.28 -5.03 -2.19
CA ILE A 42 -1.99 -5.71 -1.94
C ILE A 42 -0.98 -4.76 -1.31
N LEU A 43 -0.83 -3.55 -1.88
CA LEU A 43 0.07 -2.53 -1.34
C LEU A 43 -0.33 -2.10 0.09
N ALA A 44 -1.64 -2.01 0.38
CA ALA A 44 -2.12 -1.72 1.73
C ALA A 44 -1.76 -2.84 2.73
N ILE A 45 -1.92 -4.11 2.33
CA ILE A 45 -1.53 -5.28 3.14
C ILE A 45 -0.01 -5.24 3.39
N TRP A 46 0.80 -5.04 2.36
CA TRP A 46 2.26 -4.99 2.50
C TRP A 46 2.72 -3.84 3.39
N ARG A 47 2.11 -2.67 3.27
CA ARG A 47 2.43 -1.53 4.14
C ARG A 47 2.12 -1.81 5.61
N LYS A 48 1.10 -2.63 5.91
CA LYS A 48 0.66 -2.99 7.27
C LYS A 48 1.42 -4.19 7.86
N THR A 49 1.92 -5.08 7.01
CA THR A 49 2.71 -6.26 7.41
C THR A 49 4.20 -5.96 7.33
N TYR A 50 4.79 -5.99 6.13
CA TYR A 50 6.21 -5.72 5.89
C TYR A 50 6.65 -4.35 6.40
N GLY A 51 5.81 -3.32 6.21
CA GLY A 51 6.12 -1.96 6.66
C GLY A 51 6.24 -1.81 8.18
N TRP A 52 5.70 -2.78 8.95
CA TRP A 52 5.80 -2.84 10.42
C TRP A 52 6.59 -4.07 10.91
N ARG A 53 7.22 -4.83 9.99
CA ARG A 53 7.93 -6.09 10.26
C ARG A 53 7.08 -7.13 11.00
N LYS A 54 5.77 -7.18 10.71
CA LYS A 54 4.85 -8.19 11.26
C LYS A 54 4.66 -9.34 10.28
N LYS A 55 4.50 -10.56 10.81
CA LYS A 55 4.16 -11.76 10.02
C LYS A 55 2.70 -11.71 9.52
N GLU A 56 1.82 -11.17 10.35
CA GLU A 56 0.38 -11.02 10.07
C GLU A 56 -0.13 -9.75 10.76
N ASP A 57 -1.22 -9.19 10.24
CA ASP A 57 -1.90 -8.04 10.84
C ASP A 57 -3.41 -8.16 10.60
N PHE A 58 -4.21 -7.86 11.62
CA PHE A 58 -5.66 -7.75 11.46
C PHE A 58 -5.99 -6.38 10.85
N ILE A 59 -6.53 -6.38 9.63
CA ILE A 59 -6.85 -5.16 8.89
C ILE A 59 -8.37 -5.10 8.66
N THR A 60 -9.00 -4.06 9.20
CA THR A 60 -10.45 -3.83 9.04
C THR A 60 -10.75 -3.18 7.69
N PHE A 61 -11.98 -3.37 7.18
CA PHE A 61 -12.44 -2.67 5.97
C PHE A 61 -12.26 -1.15 6.06
N LYS A 62 -12.52 -0.54 7.23
CA LYS A 62 -12.34 0.90 7.44
C LYS A 62 -10.87 1.33 7.24
N GLN A 63 -9.91 0.51 7.66
CA GLN A 63 -8.49 0.77 7.41
C GLN A 63 -8.15 0.67 5.93
N PHE A 64 -8.66 -0.34 5.22
CA PHE A 64 -8.49 -0.43 3.78
C PHE A 64 -9.06 0.81 3.08
N GLN A 65 -10.31 1.20 3.39
CA GLN A 65 -10.93 2.39 2.81
C GLN A 65 -10.07 3.65 3.03
N LYS A 66 -9.53 3.82 4.24
CA LYS A 66 -8.66 4.96 4.57
C LYS A 66 -7.32 4.94 3.81
N MET A 67 -6.77 3.76 3.54
CA MET A 67 -5.47 3.61 2.87
C MET A 67 -5.56 3.63 1.34
N THR A 68 -6.60 3.01 0.78
CA THR A 68 -6.73 2.80 -0.68
C THR A 68 -7.69 3.79 -1.34
N ASN A 69 -8.46 4.52 -0.53
CA ASN A 69 -9.54 5.41 -0.95
C ASN A 69 -10.61 4.70 -1.81
N LEU A 70 -10.78 3.39 -1.60
CA LEU A 70 -11.80 2.58 -2.25
C LEU A 70 -13.05 2.47 -1.38
N PRO A 71 -14.24 2.37 -1.98
CA PRO A 71 -15.45 2.07 -1.23
C PRO A 71 -15.43 0.62 -0.72
N LYS A 72 -16.19 0.35 0.34
CA LYS A 72 -16.24 -0.99 0.98
C LYS A 72 -16.67 -2.09 0.00
N SER A 73 -17.58 -1.79 -0.93
CA SER A 73 -18.06 -2.73 -1.96
C SER A 73 -16.93 -3.22 -2.86
N GLU A 74 -16.07 -2.31 -3.31
CA GLU A 74 -14.92 -2.61 -4.17
C GLU A 74 -13.87 -3.45 -3.44
N ILE A 75 -13.58 -3.11 -2.18
CA ILE A 75 -12.66 -3.89 -1.34
C ILE A 75 -13.22 -5.29 -1.11
N SER A 76 -14.52 -5.40 -0.81
CA SER A 76 -15.18 -6.70 -0.60
C SER A 76 -15.12 -7.56 -1.85
N ARG A 77 -15.42 -6.99 -3.02
CA ARG A 77 -15.35 -7.69 -4.30
C ARG A 77 -13.94 -8.16 -4.64
N THR A 78 -12.93 -7.37 -4.28
CA THR A 78 -11.52 -7.71 -4.51
C THR A 78 -11.02 -8.85 -3.61
N LEU A 79 -11.64 -9.02 -2.44
CA LEU A 79 -11.26 -10.04 -1.45
C LEU A 79 -12.13 -11.32 -1.50
N THR A 80 -13.20 -11.31 -2.30
CA THR A 80 -14.12 -12.45 -2.46
C THR A 80 -13.74 -13.22 -3.72
#